data_AF-X1U908-F1
#
_entry.id   AF-X1U908-F1
#
_cell.length_a   1.000
_cell.length_b   1.000
_cell.length_c   1.000
_cell.angle_alpha   90.00
_cell.angle_beta   90.00
_cell.angle_gamma   90.00
#
_symmetry.space_group_name_H-M   'P 1'
#
loop_
_entity.id
_entity.type
_entity.pdbx_description
1 polymer ?
#
loop_
_entity_poly.entity_id
_entity_poly.type
_entity_poly.pdbx_seq_one_letter_code
_entity_poly.pdbx_strand_id
1 'polypeptide(L)' 'EAGADIIMLDNMSPDEMRRVVHSVPSQVKIEASGGITLANVRAVAMAGVDFISIGALTHSTKALDISLELEPQTLKLI' A
#
# COMPACT_ATOMS: atom_id res chain seq x y z
N GLU A 1 -0.38 17.84 25.24
CA GLU A 1 -0.30 16.94 24.06
C GLU A 1 -1.68 16.85 23.42
N ALA A 2 -1.76 16.59 22.11
CA ALA A 2 -3.03 16.56 21.36
C ALA A 2 -3.73 15.19 21.34
N GLY A 3 -3.05 14.11 21.78
CA GLY A 3 -3.66 12.79 21.95
C GLY A 3 -3.94 12.01 20.65
N ALA A 4 -3.15 12.23 19.59
CA ALA A 4 -3.29 11.47 18.35
C ALA A 4 -2.78 10.03 18.49
N ASP A 5 -3.58 9.04 18.07
CA ASP A 5 -3.18 7.63 18.05
C ASP A 5 -2.24 7.30 16.89
N ILE A 6 -2.40 7.99 15.75
CA ILE A 6 -1.64 7.80 14.52
C ILE A 6 -1.23 9.16 13.94
N ILE A 7 0.02 9.26 13.49
CA ILE A 7 0.54 10.40 12.73
C ILE A 7 0.84 9.94 11.31
N MET A 8 0.26 10.64 10.33
CA MET A 8 0.52 10.39 8.90
C MET A 8 1.62 11.33 8.38
N LEU A 9 2.61 10.74 7.72
CA LEU A 9 3.72 11.41 7.04
C LEU A 9 3.40 11.48 5.54
N ASP A 10 2.99 12.64 5.07
CA ASP A 10 2.58 12.85 3.67
C ASP A 10 3.77 13.31 2.81
N ASN A 11 4.01 12.61 1.70
CA ASN A 11 5.04 12.92 0.69
C ASN A 11 6.47 13.13 1.23
N MET A 12 6.80 12.56 2.38
CA MET A 12 8.15 12.60 2.95
C MET A 12 9.09 11.60 2.25
N SER A 13 10.39 11.93 2.20
CA SER A 13 11.42 10.98 1.81
C SER A 13 11.67 9.92 2.91
N PRO A 14 12.21 8.73 2.58
CA PRO A 14 12.55 7.72 3.58
C PRO A 14 13.50 8.21 4.69
N ASP A 15 14.38 9.16 4.39
CA ASP A 15 15.32 9.73 5.38
C ASP A 15 14.66 10.73 6.32
N GLU A 16 13.63 11.45 5.85
CA GLU A 16 12.78 12.29 6.71
C GLU A 16 11.89 11.42 7.59
N MET A 17 11.24 10.40 7.00
CA MET A 17 10.42 9.43 7.74
C MET A 17 11.22 8.79 8.86
N ARG A 18 12.46 8.34 8.59
CA ARG A 18 13.33 7.75 9.61
C ARG A 18 13.56 8.71 10.77
N ARG A 19 13.82 9.99 10.50
CA ARG A 19 14.01 10.99 11.57
C ARG A 19 12.75 11.16 12.41
N VAL A 20 11.58 11.22 11.77
CA VAL A 20 10.30 11.36 12.49
C VAL A 20 10.01 10.13 13.34
N VAL A 21 10.17 8.92 12.78
CA VAL A 21 9.96 7.64 13.50
C VAL A 21 10.82 7.57 14.78
N HIS A 22 12.07 8.06 14.74
CA HIS A 22 12.94 8.07 15.93
C HIS A 22 12.57 9.16 16.97
N SER A 23 11.79 10.17 16.57
CA SER A 23 11.40 11.28 17.44
C SER A 23 10.02 11.07 18.09
N VAL A 24 9.19 10.18 17.54
CA VAL A 24 7.82 9.96 18.01
C VAL A 24 7.81 8.86 19.10
N PRO A 25 7.11 9.08 20.22
CA PRO A 25 6.92 8.05 21.24
C PRO A 25 6.30 6.78 20.66
N SER A 26 6.79 5.61 21.08
CA SER A 26 6.38 4.29 20.54
C SER A 26 4.89 3.95 20.70
N GLN A 27 4.16 4.72 21.51
CA GLN A 27 2.71 4.58 21.70
C GLN A 27 1.89 5.19 20.55
N VAL A 28 2.47 6.10 19.78
CA VAL A 28 1.84 6.72 18.61
C VAL A 28 2.30 5.97 17.37
N LYS A 29 1.34 5.54 16.55
CA LYS A 29 1.62 4.84 15.30
C LYS A 29 2.00 5.80 14.19
N ILE A 30 2.85 5.35 13.28
CA ILE A 30 3.28 6.13 12.12
C ILE A 30 2.75 5.51 10.84
N GLU A 31 2.10 6.34 10.02
CA GLU A 31 1.64 5.98 8.68
C GLU A 31 2.41 6.79 7.63
N ALA A 32 2.85 6.16 6.54
CA ALA A 32 3.37 6.84 5.36
C ALA A 32 2.31 6.92 4.25
N SER A 33 2.22 8.08 3.59
CA SER A 33 1.31 8.30 2.45
C SER A 33 1.94 9.23 1.40
N GLY A 34 1.37 9.23 0.20
CA GLY A 34 1.77 10.12 -0.90
C GLY A 34 2.86 9.56 -1.81
N GLY A 35 2.61 9.51 -3.12
CA GLY A 35 3.62 9.16 -4.14
C GLY A 35 4.23 7.76 -4.05
N ILE A 36 3.60 6.83 -3.32
CA ILE A 36 4.16 5.49 -3.08
C ILE A 36 3.89 4.58 -4.29
N THR A 37 4.93 3.89 -4.73
CA THR A 37 4.95 3.01 -5.90
C THR A 37 5.61 1.68 -5.55
N LEU A 38 5.46 0.66 -6.40
CA LEU A 38 6.13 -0.62 -6.21
C LEU A 38 7.67 -0.49 -6.14
N ALA A 39 8.24 0.52 -6.81
CA ALA A 39 9.68 0.76 -6.82
C ALA A 39 10.21 1.33 -5.49
N ASN A 40 9.41 2.11 -4.75
CA ASN A 40 9.86 2.79 -3.54
C ASN A 40 9.26 2.23 -2.24
N VAL A 41 8.21 1.42 -2.30
CA VAL A 41 7.48 0.92 -1.11
C VAL A 41 8.39 0.20 -0.11
N ARG A 42 9.40 -0.53 -0.59
CA ARG A 42 10.38 -1.19 0.30
C ARG A 42 11.21 -0.17 1.09
N ALA A 43 11.66 0.91 0.45
CA ALA A 43 12.46 1.93 1.13
C ALA A 43 11.64 2.66 2.20
N VAL A 44 10.36 2.95 1.89
CA VAL A 44 9.40 3.51 2.85
C VAL A 44 9.20 2.57 4.04
N ALA A 45 8.97 1.28 3.81
CA ALA A 45 8.82 0.29 4.89
C ALA A 45 10.08 0.22 5.79
N MET A 46 11.26 0.24 5.18
CA MET A 46 12.54 0.23 5.91
C MET A 46 12.82 1.53 6.69
N ALA A 47 12.02 2.60 6.51
CA ALA A 47 12.09 3.80 7.35
C ALA A 47 11.54 3.58 8.77
N GLY A 48 10.78 2.49 8.99
CA GLY A 48 10.28 2.10 10.31
C GLY A 48 8.85 2.55 10.62
N VAL A 49 8.06 2.86 9.59
CA VAL A 49 6.63 3.19 9.75
C VAL A 49 5.80 1.93 10.06
N ASP A 50 4.69 2.08 10.78
CA ASP A 50 3.78 0.97 11.09
C ASP A 50 2.85 0.64 9.91
N PHE A 51 2.42 1.67 9.17
CA PHE A 51 1.47 1.54 8.06
C PHE A 51 1.95 2.28 6.80
N ILE A 52 1.51 1.78 5.64
CA ILE A 52 1.74 2.41 4.34
C ILE A 52 0.42 2.45 3.57
N SER A 53 -0.06 3.64 3.27
CA SER A 53 -1.27 3.85 2.47
C SER A 53 -0.92 4.20 1.03
N ILE A 54 -1.47 3.42 0.08
CA ILE A 54 -1.17 3.54 -1.35
C ILE A 54 -2.47 3.72 -2.14
N GLY A 55 -2.79 4.98 -2.46
CA GLY A 55 -4.01 5.28 -3.23
C GLY A 55 -4.06 4.63 -4.62
N ALA A 56 -2.90 4.43 -5.26
CA ALA A 56 -2.83 3.82 -6.59
C ALA A 56 -3.43 2.40 -6.66
N LEU A 57 -3.55 1.71 -5.52
CA LEU A 57 -4.18 0.39 -5.43
C LEU A 57 -5.69 0.41 -5.65
N THR A 58 -6.34 1.57 -5.67
CA THR A 58 -7.79 1.68 -5.88
C THR A 58 -8.17 2.54 -7.08
N HIS A 59 -7.48 3.66 -7.32
CA HIS A 59 -7.85 4.60 -8.41
C HIS A 59 -7.04 4.43 -9.70
N SER A 60 -6.02 3.57 -9.73
CA SER A 60 -5.11 3.43 -10.88
C SER A 60 -4.62 1.99 -11.07
N THR A 61 -5.51 1.02 -10.86
CA THR A 61 -5.19 -0.40 -11.03
C THR A 61 -5.31 -0.83 -12.49
N LYS A 62 -4.49 -1.82 -12.87
CA LYS A 62 -4.68 -2.58 -14.10
C LYS A 62 -5.62 -3.74 -13.78
N ALA A 63 -6.75 -3.82 -14.48
CA ALA A 63 -7.65 -4.95 -14.38
C ALA A 63 -6.96 -6.25 -14.81
N LEU A 64 -7.26 -7.35 -14.12
CA LEU A 64 -6.81 -8.67 -14.53
C LEU A 64 -7.58 -9.11 -15.78
N ASP A 65 -6.86 -9.65 -16.76
CA ASP A 65 -7.46 -10.19 -17.97
C ASP A 65 -7.93 -11.62 -17.70
N ILE A 66 -9.25 -11.84 -17.72
CA ILE A 66 -9.89 -13.11 -17.38
C ILE A 66 -10.88 -13.46 -18.50
N SER A 67 -10.83 -14.71 -18.99
CA SER A 67 -11.78 -15.25 -19.95
C SER A 67 -12.35 -16.59 -19.47
N LEU A 68 -13.56 -16.91 -19.96
CA LEU A 68 -14.21 -18.20 -19.76
C LEU A 68 -14.29 -18.91 -21.11
N GLU A 69 -13.65 -20.07 -21.22
CA GLU A 69 -13.72 -20.93 -22.39
C GLU A 69 -14.64 -22.12 -22.09
N LEU A 70 -15.56 -22.43 -23.01
CA LEU A 70 -16.55 -23.50 -22.86
C LEU A 70 -16.38 -24.48 -24.02
N GLU A 71 -16.21 -25.77 -23.70
CA GLU A 71 -16.24 -26.83 -24.69
C GLU A 71 -17.67 -27.39 -24.82
N PRO A 72 -18.30 -27.35 -26.02
CA PRO A 72 -19.61 -27.93 -26.22
C PRO A 72 -19.55 -29.46 -26.14
N GLN A 73 -20.40 -30.06 -25.30
CA GLN A 73 -20.61 -31.51 -25.35
C GLN A 73 -21.45 -31.84 -26.59
N THR A 74 -20.86 -32.52 -27.57
CA THR A 74 -21.61 -33.06 -28.72
C THR A 74 -22.36 -34.30 -28.26
N LEU A 75 -23.68 -34.22 -28.13
CA LEU A 75 -24.54 -35.39 -27.93
C LEU A 75 -24.46 -36.29 -29.16
N LYS A 76 -23.85 -37.48 -29.02
CA LYS A 76 -24.02 -38.56 -30.00
C LYS A 76 -25.44 -39.09 -29.85
N LEU A 77 -26.33 -38.71 -30.77
CA LEU A 77 -27.61 -39.40 -30.94
C LEU A 77 -27.29 -40.83 -31.41
N ILE A 78 -27.62 -41.78 -30.55
CA ILE A 78 -27.60 -43.22 -30.80
C ILE A 78 -28.82 -43.58 -31.66
#